data_AF-A0A7K8XMZ4-F1
#
_entry.id   AF-A0A7K8XMZ4-F1
#
_cell.length_a   1.000
_cell.length_b   1.000
_cell.length_c   1.000
_cell.angle_alpha   90.00
_cell.angle_beta   90.00
_cell.angle_gamma   90.00
#
_symmetry.space_group_name_H-M   'P 1'
#
loop_
_entity.id
_entity.type
_entity.pdbx_description
1 polymer ?
#
loop_
_entity_poly.entity_id
_entity_poly.type
_entity_poly.pdbx_seq_one_letter_code
_entity_poly.pdbx_strand_id
1 'polypeptide(L)'
;HFLGMRTPTAMIVGLVLCPCGLLLTLTGTLAPNWRQVSLIPNQPVDLVWEQGIWDMCSERQSSHNRLCGQADELGYFEKVPVRAAQGLMPTSLVLTLLGLVVAALGVRCWQKEPRHVLAGVAGLVLLLSGLLSLIPPSWYTHELWALPAPSDSTLVVGYSVVLSYLGSCLEILGGLALTLSFHHYCKE
;
A
#
# COMPACT_ATOMS: atom_id res chain seq x y z
N HIS A 1 -22.18 -21.19 32.83
CA HIS A 1 -22.59 -19.84 32.39
C HIS A 1 -21.35 -18.95 32.31
N PHE A 2 -20.45 -19.20 31.34
CA PHE A 2 -19.18 -18.46 31.13
C PHE A 2 -18.78 -18.48 29.63
N LEU A 3 -19.76 -18.49 28.72
CA LEU A 3 -19.52 -18.27 27.28
C LEU A 3 -19.56 -16.77 26.91
N GLY A 4 -19.24 -15.91 27.88
CA GLY A 4 -19.33 -14.46 27.74
C GLY A 4 -18.06 -13.86 27.15
N MET A 5 -18.23 -13.09 26.07
CA MET A 5 -17.26 -12.14 25.52
C MET A 5 -16.00 -12.74 24.87
N ARG A 6 -16.16 -13.35 23.69
CA ARG A 6 -15.09 -13.30 22.69
C ARG A 6 -15.58 -12.45 21.54
N THR A 7 -14.96 -11.28 21.35
CA THR A 7 -15.05 -10.58 20.05
C THR A 7 -14.80 -11.61 18.95
N PRO A 8 -15.67 -11.68 17.92
CA PRO A 8 -15.53 -12.67 16.86
C PRO A 8 -14.11 -12.65 16.30
N THR A 9 -13.47 -13.81 16.14
CA THR A 9 -12.09 -13.92 15.65
C THR A 9 -11.88 -13.11 14.37
N ALA A 10 -12.88 -13.08 13.50
CA ALA A 10 -12.89 -12.29 12.27
C ALA A 10 -12.70 -10.78 12.49
N MET A 11 -13.29 -10.21 13.56
CA MET A 11 -13.11 -8.79 13.90
C MET A 11 -11.69 -8.50 14.41
N ILE A 12 -11.13 -9.39 15.24
CA ILE A 12 -9.74 -9.26 15.72
C ILE A 12 -8.77 -9.30 14.55
N VAL A 13 -8.95 -10.27 13.64
CA VAL A 13 -8.11 -10.41 12.44
C VAL A 13 -8.12 -9.12 11.63
N GLY A 14 -9.29 -8.57 11.32
CA GLY A 14 -9.38 -7.32 10.57
C GLY A 14 -8.75 -6.12 11.30
N LEU A 15 -8.96 -6.00 12.61
CA LEU A 15 -8.37 -4.94 13.44
C LEU A 15 -6.84 -5.01 13.54
N VAL A 16 -6.22 -6.16 13.30
CA VAL A 16 -4.76 -6.33 13.30
C VAL A 16 -4.17 -6.22 11.89
N LEU A 17 -4.78 -6.89 10.91
CA LEU A 17 -4.25 -6.92 9.55
C LEU A 17 -4.37 -5.56 8.85
N CYS A 18 -5.48 -4.84 9.01
CA CYS A 18 -5.69 -3.58 8.29
C CYS A 18 -4.72 -2.46 8.73
N PRO A 19 -4.41 -2.25 10.03
CA PRO A 19 -3.37 -1.29 10.42
C PRO A 19 -1.96 -1.68 9.96
N CYS A 20 -1.62 -2.98 9.99
CA CYS A 20 -0.37 -3.45 9.41
C CYS A 20 -0.32 -3.17 7.90
N GLY A 21 -1.42 -3.44 7.19
CA GLY A 21 -1.57 -3.12 5.78
C GLY A 21 -1.39 -1.63 5.50
N LEU A 22 -2.05 -0.76 6.28
CA LEU A 22 -1.91 0.69 6.21
C LEU A 22 -0.44 1.14 6.31
N LEU A 23 0.32 0.60 7.27
CA LEU A 23 1.74 0.96 7.45
C LEU A 23 2.59 0.54 6.26
N LEU A 24 2.36 -0.65 5.71
CA LEU A 24 3.08 -1.14 4.53
C LEU A 24 2.72 -0.34 3.28
N THR A 25 1.44 -0.05 3.06
CA THR A 25 0.98 0.78 1.94
C THR A 25 1.49 2.22 2.08
N LEU A 26 1.53 2.78 3.29
CA LEU A 26 2.05 4.13 3.56
C LEU A 26 3.55 4.20 3.27
N THR A 27 4.32 3.23 3.76
CA THR A 27 5.76 3.16 3.50
C THR A 27 6.04 2.94 2.01
N GLY A 28 5.28 2.07 1.34
CA GLY A 28 5.34 1.87 -0.10
C GLY A 28 4.99 3.13 -0.92
N THR A 29 4.06 3.95 -0.43
CA THR A 29 3.66 5.21 -1.09
C THR A 29 4.71 6.30 -0.94
N LEU A 30 5.33 6.42 0.24
CA LEU A 30 6.24 7.52 0.56
C LEU A 30 7.71 7.22 0.21
N ALA A 31 8.11 5.94 0.19
CA ALA A 31 9.50 5.58 -0.09
C ALA A 31 9.85 5.80 -1.58
N PRO A 32 10.97 6.47 -1.90
CA PRO A 32 11.35 6.75 -3.28
C PRO A 32 12.11 5.58 -3.92
N ASN A 33 11.58 4.36 -3.84
CA ASN A 33 12.21 3.13 -4.33
C ASN A 33 11.14 2.23 -4.98
N TRP A 34 10.45 2.74 -5.99
CA TRP A 34 9.50 1.94 -6.80
C TRP A 34 10.24 1.15 -7.88
N ARG A 35 11.29 1.73 -8.44
CA ARG A 35 12.27 1.02 -9.25
C ARG A 35 13.68 1.53 -8.97
N GLN A 36 14.65 0.67 -9.21
CA GLN A 36 16.06 1.00 -9.20
C GLN A 36 16.59 0.95 -10.63
N VAL A 37 17.36 1.96 -11.02
CA VAL A 37 18.05 2.02 -12.31
C VAL A 37 19.55 2.06 -12.04
N SER A 38 20.26 1.05 -12.53
CA SER A 38 21.71 0.88 -12.35
C SER A 38 22.40 0.64 -13.69
N LEU A 39 23.73 0.61 -13.69
CA LEU A 39 24.57 0.42 -14.88
C LEU A 39 24.25 1.44 -16.00
N ILE A 40 24.14 2.71 -15.64
CA ILE A 40 23.82 3.78 -16.60
C ILE A 40 25.07 4.09 -17.44
N PRO A 41 24.96 4.16 -18.78
CA PRO A 41 26.10 4.50 -19.63
C PRO A 41 26.68 5.88 -19.30
N ASN A 42 28.01 5.99 -19.39
CA ASN A 42 28.76 7.22 -19.09
C ASN A 42 28.61 7.71 -17.65
N GLN A 43 28.17 6.86 -16.72
CA GLN A 43 28.09 7.15 -15.29
C GLN A 43 28.91 6.12 -14.48
N PRO A 44 29.31 6.47 -13.24
CA PRO A 44 29.98 5.53 -12.35
C PRO A 44 29.11 4.28 -12.09
N VAL A 45 29.73 3.09 -12.06
CA VAL A 45 29.01 1.81 -11.90
C VAL A 45 28.31 1.69 -10.54
N ASP A 46 28.81 2.43 -9.55
CA ASP A 46 28.31 2.50 -8.18
C ASP A 46 27.16 3.51 -8.02
N LEU A 47 26.79 4.23 -9.07
CA LEU A 47 25.65 5.14 -9.07
C LEU A 47 24.35 4.36 -9.34
N VAL A 48 23.41 4.42 -8.41
CA VAL A 48 22.08 3.84 -8.53
C VAL A 48 21.02 4.94 -8.40
N TRP A 49 20.03 4.91 -9.28
CA TRP A 49 18.90 5.82 -9.24
C TRP A 49 17.69 5.12 -8.65
N GLU A 50 17.19 5.68 -7.57
CA GLU A 50 16.04 5.24 -6.82
C GLU A 50 14.85 6.14 -7.16
N GLN A 51 13.92 5.60 -7.94
CA GLN A 51 12.80 6.38 -8.45
C GLN A 51 11.53 5.96 -7.72
N GLY A 52 10.92 6.92 -7.01
CA GLY A 52 9.63 6.79 -6.36
C GLY A 52 8.47 7.22 -7.24
N ILE A 53 7.32 7.45 -6.62
CA ILE A 53 6.16 8.10 -7.28
C ILE A 53 6.08 9.60 -6.97
N TRP A 54 6.82 10.10 -5.97
CA TRP A 54 6.84 11.53 -5.58
C TRP A 54 8.19 12.21 -5.80
N ASP A 55 9.27 11.45 -5.65
CA ASP A 55 10.62 11.97 -5.68
C ASP A 55 11.58 10.94 -6.27
N MET A 56 12.73 11.41 -6.74
CA MET A 56 13.81 10.64 -7.33
C MET A 56 15.09 10.93 -6.56
N CYS A 57 15.78 9.88 -6.14
CA CYS A 57 17.06 9.98 -5.47
C CYS A 57 18.15 9.26 -6.27
N SER A 58 19.37 9.76 -6.18
CA SER A 58 20.57 9.06 -6.64
C SER A 58 21.41 8.69 -5.43
N GLU A 59 21.92 7.47 -5.39
CA GLU A 59 22.82 6.99 -4.35
C GLU A 59 24.12 6.48 -4.98
N ARG A 60 25.27 6.89 -4.41
CA ARG A 60 26.56 6.28 -4.73
C ARG A 60 26.89 5.22 -3.70
N GLN A 61 26.86 3.95 -4.10
CA GLN A 61 27.07 2.80 -3.21
C GLN A 61 28.45 2.83 -2.52
N SER A 62 29.48 3.36 -3.18
CA SER A 62 30.84 3.43 -2.62
C SER A 62 30.97 4.37 -1.42
N SER A 63 30.18 5.44 -1.38
CA SER A 63 30.27 6.51 -0.37
C SER A 63 29.02 6.61 0.51
N HIS A 64 27.98 5.83 0.21
CA HIS A 64 26.64 5.94 0.80
C HIS A 64 26.10 7.38 0.78
N ASN A 65 26.50 8.15 -0.24
CA ASN A 65 26.01 9.51 -0.41
C ASN A 65 24.72 9.47 -1.21
N ARG A 66 23.61 9.86 -0.56
CA ARG A 66 22.27 9.88 -1.14
C ARG A 66 21.78 11.30 -1.33
N LEU A 67 21.42 11.63 -2.57
CA LEU A 67 20.91 12.94 -2.98
C LEU A 67 19.49 12.73 -3.55
N CYS A 68 18.49 13.38 -2.95
CA CYS A 68 17.09 13.35 -3.41
C CYS A 68 16.70 14.68 -4.08
N GLY A 69 15.52 14.74 -4.71
CA GLY A 69 15.09 15.91 -5.48
C GLY A 69 15.76 16.01 -6.85
N GLN A 70 16.06 14.89 -7.49
CA GLN A 70 16.64 14.91 -8.83
C GLN A 70 15.60 15.33 -9.88
N ALA A 71 16.06 16.03 -10.92
CA ALA A 71 15.19 16.48 -12.01
C ALA A 71 14.68 15.31 -12.87
N ASP A 72 13.41 15.41 -13.30
CA ASP A 72 12.80 14.43 -14.20
C ASP A 72 13.06 14.80 -15.67
N GLU A 73 14.26 14.51 -16.14
CA GLU A 73 14.68 14.79 -17.54
C GLU A 73 13.98 13.89 -18.58
N LEU A 74 13.48 12.72 -18.15
CA LEU A 74 12.91 11.69 -19.02
C LEU A 74 11.38 11.66 -19.03
N GLY A 75 10.73 12.56 -18.28
CA GLY A 75 9.27 12.61 -18.15
C GLY A 75 8.67 11.36 -17.52
N TYR A 76 9.36 10.77 -16.54
CA TYR A 76 8.91 9.61 -15.79
C TYR A 76 7.60 9.88 -15.03
N PHE A 77 7.47 11.04 -14.35
CA PHE A 77 6.26 11.38 -13.59
C PHE A 77 5.04 11.65 -14.47
N GLU A 78 5.24 11.96 -15.76
CA GLU A 78 4.15 12.21 -16.69
C GLU A 78 3.50 10.92 -17.21
N LYS A 79 4.16 9.77 -17.02
CA LYS A 79 3.64 8.49 -17.50
C LYS A 79 2.40 8.06 -16.71
N VAL A 80 1.45 7.50 -17.44
CA VAL A 80 0.14 7.07 -16.91
C VAL A 80 0.27 6.12 -15.70
N PRO A 81 1.16 5.11 -15.68
CA PRO A 81 1.31 4.23 -14.51
C PRO A 81 1.70 4.99 -13.23
N VAL A 82 2.58 5.98 -13.36
CA VAL A 82 3.07 6.79 -12.23
C VAL A 82 1.99 7.75 -11.75
N ARG A 83 1.29 8.45 -12.67
CA ARG A 83 0.16 9.31 -12.31
C ARG A 83 -0.99 8.54 -11.68
N ALA A 84 -1.28 7.33 -12.18
CA ALA A 84 -2.28 6.46 -11.59
C ALA A 84 -1.90 6.10 -10.14
N ALA A 85 -0.62 5.78 -9.89
CA ALA A 85 -0.12 5.53 -8.54
C ALA A 85 -0.23 6.76 -7.62
N GLN A 86 0.13 7.95 -8.12
CA GLN A 86 0.00 9.21 -7.38
C GLN A 86 -1.46 9.54 -6.97
N GLY A 87 -2.45 9.09 -7.75
CA GLY A 87 -3.87 9.28 -7.43
C GLY A 87 -4.44 8.17 -6.53
N LEU A 88 -4.20 6.91 -6.90
CA LEU A 88 -4.84 5.76 -6.25
C LEU A 88 -4.22 5.44 -4.88
N MET A 89 -2.90 5.54 -4.72
CA MET A 89 -2.23 5.19 -3.46
C MET A 89 -2.63 6.12 -2.29
N PRO A 90 -2.66 7.47 -2.44
CA PRO A 90 -3.17 8.34 -1.37
C PRO A 90 -4.66 8.14 -1.12
N THR A 91 -5.45 7.89 -2.17
CA THR A 91 -6.89 7.65 -2.05
C THR A 91 -7.16 6.39 -1.24
N SER A 92 -6.44 5.29 -1.47
CA SER A 92 -6.54 4.08 -0.65
C SER A 92 -6.12 4.36 0.79
N LEU A 93 -5.02 5.07 1.04
CA LEU A 93 -4.62 5.42 2.41
C LEU A 93 -5.72 6.16 3.18
N VAL A 94 -6.40 7.12 2.55
CA VAL A 94 -7.53 7.84 3.15
C VAL A 94 -8.70 6.90 3.42
N LEU A 95 -9.05 6.03 2.46
CA LEU A 95 -10.13 5.05 2.65
C LEU A 95 -9.80 4.04 3.75
N THR A 96 -8.55 3.58 3.85
CA THR A 96 -8.10 2.68 4.92
C THR A 96 -8.23 3.36 6.28
N LEU A 97 -7.80 4.62 6.41
CA LEU A 97 -7.96 5.39 7.65
C LEU A 97 -9.43 5.55 8.05
N LEU A 98 -10.30 5.94 7.11
CA LEU A 98 -11.74 6.05 7.35
C LEU A 98 -12.35 4.70 7.74
N GLY A 99 -11.99 3.62 7.03
CA GLY A 99 -12.42 2.26 7.33
C GLY A 99 -12.01 1.81 8.73
N LEU A 100 -10.78 2.10 9.15
CA LEU A 100 -10.28 1.79 10.50
C LEU A 100 -11.01 2.56 11.59
N VAL A 101 -11.32 3.85 11.37
CA VAL A 101 -12.11 4.65 12.32
C VAL A 101 -13.51 4.05 12.47
N VAL A 102 -14.17 3.70 11.36
CA VAL A 102 -15.50 3.06 11.41
C VAL A 102 -15.42 1.67 12.06
N ALA A 103 -14.37 0.88 11.78
CA ALA A 103 -14.15 -0.42 12.41
C ALA A 103 -13.98 -0.29 13.92
N ALA A 104 -13.19 0.68 14.41
CA ALA A 104 -13.01 0.94 15.83
C ALA A 104 -14.33 1.34 16.52
N LEU A 105 -15.16 2.15 15.86
CA LEU A 105 -16.50 2.51 16.34
C LEU A 105 -17.48 1.33 16.31
N GLY A 106 -17.33 0.40 15.36
CA GLY A 106 -18.15 -0.81 15.23
C GLY A 106 -17.83 -1.85 16.31
N VAL A 107 -16.55 -2.06 16.61
CA VAL A 107 -16.11 -3.08 17.58
C VAL A 107 -16.23 -2.59 19.02
N ARG A 108 -16.08 -1.28 19.29
CA ARG A 108 -16.20 -0.63 20.62
C ARG A 108 -15.86 -1.59 21.76
N CYS A 109 -14.57 -1.81 22.01
CA CYS A 109 -14.06 -2.78 22.99
C CYS A 109 -14.58 -2.60 24.44
N TRP A 110 -15.29 -1.51 24.73
CA TRP A 110 -15.86 -1.17 26.02
C TRP A 110 -17.38 -1.46 26.14
N GLN A 111 -18.07 -1.81 25.04
CA GLN A 111 -19.48 -2.19 25.07
C GLN A 111 -19.65 -3.71 24.99
N LYS A 112 -20.70 -4.24 25.64
CA LYS A 112 -20.99 -5.68 25.66
C LYS A 112 -21.40 -6.25 24.30
N GLU A 113 -22.01 -5.43 23.44
CA GLU A 113 -22.51 -5.84 22.13
C GLU A 113 -21.85 -5.03 21.01
N PRO A 114 -21.09 -5.68 20.10
CA PRO A 114 -20.51 -5.02 18.95
C PRO A 114 -21.58 -4.68 17.91
N ARG A 115 -21.40 -3.57 17.18
CA ARG A 115 -22.32 -3.15 16.13
C ARG A 115 -21.92 -3.83 14.82
N HIS A 116 -22.43 -5.05 14.60
CA HIS A 116 -22.09 -5.89 13.45
C HIS A 116 -22.28 -5.21 12.09
N VAL A 117 -23.31 -4.36 11.93
CA VAL A 117 -23.56 -3.60 10.71
C VAL A 117 -22.42 -2.60 10.42
N LEU A 118 -21.98 -1.85 11.43
CA LEU A 118 -20.88 -0.88 11.31
C LEU A 118 -19.55 -1.59 11.01
N ALA A 119 -19.30 -2.73 11.68
CA ALA A 119 -18.10 -3.54 11.42
C ALA A 119 -18.10 -4.11 10.00
N GLY A 120 -19.25 -4.57 9.49
CA GLY A 120 -19.38 -5.03 8.12
C GLY A 120 -19.18 -3.92 7.08
N VAL A 121 -19.76 -2.73 7.30
CA VAL A 121 -19.57 -1.56 6.42
C VAL A 121 -18.09 -1.13 6.41
N ALA A 122 -17.44 -1.10 7.58
CA ALA A 122 -16.02 -0.83 7.68
C ALA A 122 -15.19 -1.84 6.87
N GLY A 123 -15.53 -3.13 6.96
CA GLY A 123 -14.87 -4.18 6.17
C GLY A 123 -14.99 -3.95 4.67
N LEU A 124 -16.14 -3.49 4.18
CA LEU A 124 -16.34 -3.22 2.75
C LEU A 124 -15.47 -2.05 2.29
N VAL A 125 -15.40 -0.98 3.08
CA VAL A 125 -14.54 0.17 2.80
C VAL A 125 -13.07 -0.24 2.78
N LEU A 126 -12.63 -1.05 3.75
CA LEU A 126 -11.25 -1.56 3.84
C LEU A 126 -10.91 -2.50 2.67
N LEU A 127 -11.85 -3.34 2.26
CA LEU A 127 -11.70 -4.21 1.09
C LEU A 127 -11.55 -3.42 -0.20
N LEU A 128 -12.41 -2.41 -0.41
CA LEU A 128 -12.29 -1.52 -1.56
C LEU A 128 -10.97 -0.77 -1.54
N SER A 129 -10.54 -0.29 -0.37
CA SER A 129 -9.24 0.35 -0.20
C SER A 129 -8.08 -0.56 -0.62
N GLY A 130 -8.07 -1.80 -0.14
CA GLY A 130 -7.06 -2.79 -0.49
C GLY A 130 -7.02 -3.14 -1.98
N LEU A 131 -8.17 -3.13 -2.67
CA LEU A 131 -8.22 -3.29 -4.13
C LEU A 131 -7.65 -2.05 -4.84
N LEU A 132 -7.95 -0.85 -4.36
CA LEU A 132 -7.42 0.40 -4.91
C LEU A 132 -5.89 0.49 -4.73
N SER A 133 -5.34 0.05 -3.60
CA SER A 133 -3.89 0.01 -3.36
C SER A 133 -3.15 -1.06 -4.17
N LEU A 134 -3.85 -2.13 -4.60
CA LEU A 134 -3.27 -3.21 -5.41
C LEU A 134 -3.11 -2.85 -6.90
N ILE A 135 -3.99 -2.01 -7.44
CA ILE A 135 -4.01 -1.66 -8.87
C ILE A 135 -2.70 -0.98 -9.32
N PRO A 136 -2.21 0.09 -8.66
CA PRO A 136 -0.99 0.78 -9.07
C PRO A 136 0.28 -0.08 -9.11
N PRO A 137 0.66 -0.84 -8.07
CA PRO A 137 1.87 -1.66 -8.12
C PRO A 137 1.74 -2.76 -9.19
N SER A 138 0.53 -3.26 -9.47
CA SER A 138 0.28 -4.24 -10.53
C SER A 138 0.43 -3.66 -11.93
N TRP A 139 -0.16 -2.50 -12.18
CA TRP A 139 0.02 -1.81 -13.45
C TRP A 139 1.49 -1.38 -13.64
N TYR A 140 2.08 -0.79 -12.61
CA TYR A 140 3.45 -0.29 -12.67
C TYR A 140 4.46 -1.38 -12.98
N THR A 141 4.35 -2.56 -12.34
CA THR A 141 5.23 -3.70 -12.62
C THR A 141 5.02 -4.27 -14.03
N HIS A 142 3.78 -4.30 -14.51
CA HIS A 142 3.47 -4.70 -15.88
C HIS A 142 4.14 -3.79 -16.92
N GLU A 143 4.10 -2.47 -16.69
CA GLU A 143 4.67 -1.46 -17.60
C GLU A 143 6.12 -1.09 -17.28
N LEU A 144 6.81 -1.81 -16.41
CA LEU A 144 8.13 -1.42 -15.89
C LEU A 144 9.15 -1.15 -17.01
N TRP A 145 9.16 -2.01 -18.02
CA TRP A 145 10.08 -1.93 -19.17
C TRP A 145 9.63 -0.92 -20.24
N ALA A 146 8.38 -0.47 -20.21
CA ALA A 146 7.85 0.56 -21.10
C ALA A 146 8.06 1.98 -20.55
N LEU A 147 8.41 2.10 -19.27
CA LEU A 147 8.72 3.38 -18.64
C LEU A 147 10.07 3.92 -19.14
N PRO A 148 10.21 5.25 -19.27
CA PRO A 148 11.39 5.85 -19.84
C PRO A 148 12.60 5.61 -18.91
N ALA A 149 13.70 5.15 -19.48
CA ALA A 149 14.93 4.84 -18.79
C ALA A 149 16.13 5.13 -19.71
N PRO A 150 17.31 5.42 -19.15
CA PRO A 150 18.54 5.53 -19.94
C PRO A 150 18.77 4.26 -20.77
N SER A 151 19.24 4.42 -22.01
CA SER A 151 19.62 3.31 -22.89
C SER A 151 20.62 2.39 -22.18
N ASP A 152 20.53 1.08 -22.41
CA ASP A 152 21.42 0.05 -21.85
C ASP A 152 21.53 0.00 -20.32
N SER A 153 20.62 0.66 -19.59
CA SER A 153 20.55 0.57 -18.13
C SER A 153 19.81 -0.69 -17.67
N THR A 154 20.14 -1.15 -16.46
CA THR A 154 19.44 -2.27 -15.82
C THR A 154 18.35 -1.76 -14.89
N LEU A 155 17.13 -2.24 -15.10
CA LEU A 155 15.95 -1.90 -14.30
C LEU A 155 15.63 -3.03 -13.33
N VAL A 156 15.43 -2.69 -12.07
CA VAL A 156 15.04 -3.63 -11.00
C VAL A 156 13.83 -3.08 -10.25
N VAL A 157 12.90 -3.96 -9.87
CA VAL A 157 11.75 -3.59 -9.03
C VAL A 157 12.23 -3.21 -7.64
N GLY A 158 11.75 -2.07 -7.14
CA GLY A 158 12.10 -1.59 -5.81
C GLY A 158 11.27 -2.22 -4.68
N TYR A 159 11.77 -2.13 -3.45
CA TYR A 159 11.12 -2.69 -2.27
C TYR A 159 9.76 -2.04 -1.98
N SER A 160 9.55 -0.77 -2.34
CA SER A 160 8.30 -0.07 -2.03
C SER A 160 7.09 -0.67 -2.76
N VAL A 161 7.29 -1.20 -3.97
CA VAL A 161 6.26 -1.94 -4.72
C VAL A 161 5.90 -3.23 -3.98
N VAL A 162 6.90 -3.96 -3.48
CA VAL A 162 6.68 -5.19 -2.70
C VAL A 162 5.92 -4.89 -1.40
N LEU A 163 6.30 -3.83 -0.69
CA LEU A 163 5.58 -3.39 0.51
C LEU A 163 4.13 -3.03 0.20
N SER A 164 3.89 -2.33 -0.91
CA SER A 164 2.54 -1.98 -1.36
C SER A 164 1.70 -3.21 -1.67
N TYR A 165 2.26 -4.22 -2.33
CA TYR A 165 1.59 -5.52 -2.56
C TYR A 165 1.22 -6.21 -1.25
N LEU A 166 2.17 -6.33 -0.33
CA LEU A 166 1.94 -6.95 0.98
C LEU A 166 0.87 -6.17 1.75
N GLY A 167 0.96 -4.85 1.77
CA GLY A 167 0.00 -3.97 2.41
C GLY A 167 -1.42 -4.17 1.87
N SER A 168 -1.57 -4.15 0.55
CA SER A 168 -2.85 -4.37 -0.14
C SER A 168 -3.46 -5.73 0.20
N CYS A 169 -2.66 -6.80 0.19
CA CYS A 169 -3.11 -8.14 0.56
C CYS A 169 -3.62 -8.21 2.01
N LEU A 170 -2.92 -7.57 2.95
CA LEU A 170 -3.35 -7.52 4.35
C LEU A 170 -4.65 -6.71 4.52
N GLU A 171 -4.79 -5.58 3.81
CA GLU A 171 -6.02 -4.78 3.77
C GLU A 171 -7.20 -5.58 3.21
N ILE A 172 -7.01 -6.30 2.09
CA ILE A 172 -8.05 -7.14 1.49
C ILE A 172 -8.48 -8.27 2.43
N LEU A 173 -7.52 -9.01 3.00
CA LEU A 173 -7.82 -10.11 3.91
C LEU A 173 -8.49 -9.62 5.21
N GLY A 174 -8.02 -8.51 5.76
CA GLY A 174 -8.62 -7.90 6.94
C GLY A 174 -10.01 -7.30 6.67
N GLY A 175 -10.19 -6.67 5.52
CA GLY A 175 -11.48 -6.16 5.04
C GLY A 175 -12.49 -7.29 4.83
N LEU A 176 -12.10 -8.35 4.14
CA LEU A 176 -12.90 -9.58 3.99
C LEU A 176 -13.32 -10.14 5.35
N ALA A 177 -12.39 -10.29 6.29
CA ALA A 177 -12.71 -10.78 7.63
C ALA A 177 -13.76 -9.90 8.34
N LEU A 178 -13.65 -8.58 8.24
CA LEU A 178 -14.64 -7.65 8.83
C LEU A 178 -16.00 -7.71 8.11
N THR A 179 -16.04 -7.83 6.78
CA THR A 179 -17.31 -7.94 6.04
C THR A 179 -18.13 -9.17 6.45
N LEU A 180 -17.47 -10.29 6.81
CA LEU A 180 -18.15 -11.49 7.30
C LEU A 180 -18.94 -11.26 8.61
N SER A 181 -18.70 -10.15 9.31
CA SER A 181 -19.51 -9.74 10.47
C SER A 181 -20.99 -9.52 10.12
N PHE A 182 -21.32 -9.19 8.86
CA PHE A 182 -22.72 -9.11 8.41
C PHE A 182 -23.44 -10.45 8.52
N HIS A 183 -22.75 -11.56 8.26
CA HIS A 183 -23.36 -12.89 8.29
C HIS A 183 -23.70 -13.33 9.73
N HIS A 184 -22.97 -12.86 10.73
CA HIS A 184 -23.27 -13.16 12.13
C HIS A 184 -24.53 -12.43 12.59
N TYR A 185 -24.75 -11.19 12.14
CA TYR A 185 -25.96 -10.41 12.42
C TYR A 185 -27.23 -11.06 11.86
N CYS A 186 -27.19 -11.65 10.64
CA CYS A 186 -28.36 -12.32 10.06
C CYS A 186 -28.72 -13.66 10.72
N LYS A 187 -27.88 -14.16 11.63
CA LYS A 187 -28.06 -15.46 12.30
C LYS A 187 -28.60 -15.33 13.74
N GLU A 188 -28.55 -14.12 14.30
CA GLU A 188 -29.24 -13.71 15.53
C GLU A 188 -30.65 -13.20 15.22
#